data_AF-A0A4S4E3D6-F1
#
_entry.id   AF-A0A4S4E3D6-F1
#
_cell.length_a   1.000
_cell.length_b   1.000
_cell.length_c   1.000
_cell.angle_alpha   90.00
_cell.angle_beta   90.00
_cell.angle_gamma   90.00
#
_symmetry.space_group_name_H-M   'P 1'
#
loop_
_entity.id
_entity.type
_entity.pdbx_description
1 polymer ?
#
loop_
_entity_poly.entity_id
_entity_poly.type
_entity_poly.pdbx_seq_one_letter_code
_entity_poly.pdbx_strand_id
1 'polypeptide(L)'
;MAATRSLLRSPILKSPLRSLSTSAAATSNHNNHQSRHQPNTFLNSWNPPKDPKEAEAKLLQLRRQYAKKMKEVRKEYIQEMELQRLEKQRRDDARRESIRIAHEERKAAKAATKKAKAAEREAAEAEFRKTLLKERTEKLEYWRMKEKKIEEKKKDKNELVRRQSSMWVRWSGLSRGLILCGGQWGLSYLNLSQESHLSMPKQK
;
A
#
# COMPACT_ATOMS: atom_id res chain seq x y z
N MET A 1 -20.26 42.87 -13.09
CA MET A 1 -21.18 41.92 -12.42
C MET A 1 -20.52 41.45 -11.14
N ALA A 2 -20.79 42.16 -10.05
CA ALA A 2 -20.38 41.80 -8.70
C ALA A 2 -21.43 40.88 -8.08
N ALA A 3 -21.00 39.86 -7.32
CA ALA A 3 -21.76 39.33 -6.20
C ALA A 3 -20.82 38.56 -5.26
N THR A 4 -20.62 39.18 -4.10
CA THR A 4 -20.06 38.64 -2.87
C THR A 4 -21.02 37.64 -2.23
N ARG A 5 -20.49 36.67 -1.46
CA ARG A 5 -20.95 36.37 -0.09
C ARG A 5 -20.03 35.35 0.58
N SER A 6 -19.34 35.87 1.60
CA SER A 6 -18.62 35.19 2.66
C SER A 6 -19.57 34.49 3.64
N LEU A 7 -18.98 33.88 4.69
CA LEU A 7 -19.57 33.19 5.86
C LEU A 7 -19.65 31.66 5.62
N LEU A 8 -18.86 30.79 6.29
CA LEU A 8 -18.72 30.70 7.74
C LEU A 8 -17.32 30.24 8.19
N ARG A 9 -16.77 31.08 9.07
CA ARG A 9 -15.66 30.86 9.97
C ARG A 9 -16.16 30.10 11.19
N SER A 10 -15.47 29.03 11.58
CA SER A 10 -15.42 28.51 12.97
C SER A 10 -14.23 27.56 13.10
N PRO A 11 -13.12 27.97 13.73
CA PRO A 11 -12.05 27.05 14.11
C PRO A 11 -12.47 26.32 15.40
N ILE A 12 -12.66 25.01 15.33
CA ILE A 12 -12.73 24.17 16.52
C ILE A 12 -11.32 24.16 17.13
N LEU A 13 -11.17 24.92 18.21
CA LEU A 13 -10.03 24.88 19.12
C LEU A 13 -9.91 23.48 19.70
N LYS A 14 -9.14 22.60 19.05
CA LYS A 14 -8.62 21.39 19.69
C LYS A 14 -7.29 21.76 20.33
N SER A 15 -7.34 21.96 21.64
CA SER A 15 -6.20 22.13 22.52
C SER A 15 -5.09 21.12 22.18
N PRO A 16 -3.83 21.54 21.97
CA PRO A 16 -2.74 20.60 22.10
C PRO A 16 -2.65 20.24 23.58
N LEU A 17 -2.97 19.00 23.92
CA LEU A 17 -2.50 18.38 25.16
C LEU A 17 -0.98 18.31 25.07
N ARG A 18 -0.34 19.43 25.42
CA ARG A 18 1.08 19.54 25.72
C ARG A 18 1.28 18.92 27.09
N SER A 19 1.45 17.61 27.14
CA SER A 19 1.96 16.91 28.31
C SER A 19 2.33 15.49 27.93
N LEU A 20 3.60 15.27 27.58
CA LEU A 20 4.37 14.16 28.12
C LEU A 20 5.80 14.65 28.25
N SER A 21 6.19 14.78 29.52
CA SER A 21 7.45 15.26 30.05
C SER A 21 8.63 14.51 29.44
N THR A 22 9.48 15.22 28.69
CA THR A 22 10.89 14.86 28.64
C THR A 22 11.50 15.15 30.00
N SER A 23 11.41 14.21 30.94
CA SER A 23 12.43 14.07 31.98
C SER A 23 13.58 13.24 31.42
N ALA A 24 14.10 13.62 30.25
CA ALA A 24 15.54 13.49 30.07
C ALA A 24 16.09 14.47 31.10
N ALA A 25 16.92 14.00 32.03
CA ALA A 25 17.56 14.82 33.03
C ALA A 25 18.32 15.96 32.32
N ALA A 26 17.60 17.06 32.04
CA ALA A 26 18.18 18.36 31.88
C ALA A 26 18.71 18.62 33.28
N THR A 27 19.97 18.25 33.49
CA THR A 27 20.79 18.85 34.51
C THR A 27 20.79 20.32 34.17
N SER A 28 19.78 21.01 34.70
CA SER A 28 19.77 22.43 34.87
C SER A 28 21.00 22.69 35.71
N ASN A 29 22.12 22.89 35.04
CA ASN A 29 23.28 23.53 35.59
C ASN A 29 22.86 24.99 35.78
N HIS A 30 21.91 25.20 36.70
CA HIS A 30 21.67 26.49 37.28
C HIS A 30 22.95 26.78 38.03
N ASN A 31 23.79 27.50 37.30
CA ASN A 31 25.00 28.13 37.71
C ASN A 31 24.73 28.95 38.98
N ASN A 32 24.79 28.28 40.12
CA ASN A 32 24.63 28.87 41.44
C ASN A 32 25.96 29.54 41.80
N HIS A 33 26.27 30.63 41.10
CA HIS A 33 27.49 31.42 41.29
C HIS A 33 27.54 32.10 42.66
N GLN A 34 26.38 32.27 43.32
CA GLN A 34 26.30 33.00 44.59
C GLN A 34 26.48 32.10 45.82
N SER A 35 26.25 30.79 45.72
CA SER A 35 26.23 29.90 46.89
C SER A 35 27.58 29.28 47.28
N ARG A 36 28.66 29.49 46.52
CA ARG A 36 29.94 28.78 46.75
C ARG A 36 31.14 29.66 47.11
N HIS A 37 30.93 30.93 47.44
CA HIS A 37 32.01 31.74 47.99
C HIS A 37 32.02 31.57 49.50
N GLN A 38 32.94 30.74 50.01
CA GLN A 38 33.23 30.77 51.43
C GLN A 38 33.71 32.17 51.83
N PRO A 39 33.34 32.67 53.02
CA PRO A 39 33.81 33.96 53.51
C PRO A 39 35.34 33.97 53.49
N ASN A 40 35.92 34.86 52.69
CA ASN A 40 37.36 34.92 52.49
C ASN A 40 38.01 35.63 53.69
N THR A 41 38.43 34.86 54.69
CA THR A 41 39.10 35.32 55.92
C THR A 41 40.43 36.04 55.64
N PHE A 42 40.97 35.92 54.43
CA PHE A 42 42.23 36.53 54.02
C PHE A 42 42.20 38.07 54.09
N LEU A 43 41.09 38.70 53.71
CA LEU A 43 40.97 40.16 53.64
C LEU A 43 41.16 40.86 55.01
N ASN A 44 40.93 40.15 56.11
CA ASN A 44 41.04 40.70 57.47
C ASN A 44 42.30 40.27 58.22
N SER A 45 43.16 39.44 57.60
CA SER A 45 44.35 38.88 58.26
C SER A 45 45.66 39.68 58.04
N TRP A 46 45.60 40.79 57.31
CA TRP A 46 46.80 41.56 56.99
C TRP A 46 47.15 42.55 58.09
N ASN A 47 48.26 42.30 58.79
CA ASN A 47 48.85 43.24 59.73
C ASN A 47 50.07 43.93 59.07
N PRO A 48 50.08 45.27 58.93
CA PRO A 48 51.18 45.98 58.31
C PRO A 48 52.47 45.86 59.16
N PRO A 49 53.60 45.41 58.58
CA PRO A 49 54.88 45.39 59.28
C PRO A 49 55.35 46.81 59.66
N LYS A 50 55.96 46.97 60.85
CA LYS A 50 56.45 48.26 61.35
C LYS A 50 57.67 48.79 60.60
N ASP A 51 58.53 47.90 60.10
CA ASP A 51 59.77 48.28 59.41
C ASP A 51 59.59 48.26 57.88
N PRO A 52 60.02 49.32 57.15
CA PRO A 52 59.75 49.46 55.71
C PRO A 52 60.46 48.39 54.86
N LYS A 53 61.70 48.03 55.22
CA LYS A 53 62.50 47.03 54.50
C LYS A 53 61.90 45.62 54.60
N GLU A 54 61.30 45.29 55.75
CA GLU A 54 60.61 44.01 55.93
C GLU A 54 59.29 43.94 55.16
N ALA A 55 58.56 45.06 55.09
CA ALA A 55 57.31 45.15 54.34
C ALA A 55 57.55 44.89 52.84
N GLU A 56 58.62 45.46 52.28
CA GLU A 56 59.02 45.21 50.89
C GLU A 56 59.39 43.75 50.63
N ALA A 57 60.18 43.13 51.52
CA ALA A 57 60.55 41.72 51.39
C ALA A 57 59.33 40.79 51.43
N LYS A 58 58.41 41.02 52.38
CA LYS A 58 57.14 40.29 52.50
C LYS A 58 56.26 40.47 51.25
N LEU A 59 56.16 41.69 50.72
CA LEU A 59 55.41 41.97 49.50
C LEU A 59 56.01 41.27 48.27
N LEU A 60 57.33 41.28 48.12
CA LEU A 60 58.03 40.60 47.02
C LEU A 60 57.81 39.08 47.09
N GLN A 61 57.89 38.50 48.29
CA GLN A 61 57.60 37.08 48.52
C GLN A 61 56.16 36.74 48.15
N LEU A 62 55.18 37.55 48.56
CA LEU A 62 53.78 37.38 48.19
C LEU A 62 53.55 37.45 46.69
N ARG A 63 54.15 38.43 46.00
CA ARG A 63 54.06 38.56 44.54
C ARG A 63 54.62 37.31 43.84
N ARG A 64 55.76 36.79 44.31
CA ARG A 64 56.36 35.55 43.78
C ARG A 64 55.47 34.33 44.04
N GLN A 65 54.94 34.16 45.24
CA GLN A 65 54.07 33.04 45.60
C GLN A 65 52.75 33.08 44.80
N TYR A 66 52.14 34.26 44.68
CA TYR A 66 50.93 34.45 43.90
C TYR A 66 51.18 34.15 42.41
N ALA A 67 52.27 34.65 41.84
CA ALA A 67 52.64 34.37 40.46
C ALA A 67 52.84 32.86 40.20
N LYS A 68 53.44 32.13 41.16
CA LYS A 68 53.59 30.66 41.10
C LYS A 68 52.22 29.97 41.13
N LYS A 69 51.38 30.27 42.12
CA LYS A 69 50.02 29.70 42.23
C LYS A 69 49.18 29.96 40.98
N MET A 70 49.17 31.19 40.47
CA MET A 70 48.43 31.54 39.25
C MET A 70 49.00 30.88 37.99
N LYS A 71 50.28 30.51 37.97
CA LYS A 71 50.87 29.74 36.87
C LYS A 71 50.42 28.28 36.92
N GLU A 72 50.33 27.69 38.11
CA GLU A 72 49.79 26.34 38.33
C GLU A 72 48.33 26.26 37.92
N VAL A 73 47.49 27.17 38.43
CA VAL A 73 46.05 27.25 38.06
C VAL A 73 45.86 27.39 36.54
N ARG A 74 46.67 28.20 35.87
CA ARG A 74 46.60 28.33 34.40
C ARG A 74 46.96 27.04 33.67
N LYS A 75 47.93 26.28 34.16
CA LYS A 75 48.32 24.99 33.57
C LYS A 75 47.22 23.95 33.75
N GLU A 76 46.67 23.84 34.96
CA GLU A 76 45.55 22.95 35.28
C GLU A 76 44.35 23.25 34.39
N TYR A 77 43.97 24.52 34.28
CA TYR A 77 42.87 24.94 33.40
C TYR A 77 43.10 24.55 31.94
N ILE A 78 44.31 24.76 31.40
CA ILE A 78 44.62 24.36 30.02
C ILE A 78 44.45 22.85 29.85
N GLN A 79 44.97 22.06 30.78
CA GLN A 79 44.86 20.59 30.75
C GLN A 79 43.41 20.12 30.83
N GLU A 80 42.61 20.69 31.73
CA GLU A 80 41.19 20.37 31.86
C GLU A 80 40.42 20.67 30.58
N MET A 81 40.67 21.82 29.97
CA MET A 81 40.03 22.20 28.71
C MET A 81 40.45 21.28 27.55
N GLU A 82 41.71 20.86 27.49
CA GLU A 82 42.19 19.89 26.50
C GLU A 82 41.55 18.52 26.68
N LEU A 83 41.44 18.03 27.92
CA LEU A 83 40.75 16.77 28.23
C LEU A 83 39.28 16.81 27.81
N GLN A 84 38.57 17.89 28.14
CA GLN A 84 37.17 18.07 27.73
C GLN A 84 37.04 18.09 26.19
N ARG A 85 37.97 18.72 25.49
CA ARG A 85 37.97 18.75 24.02
C ARG A 85 38.17 17.35 23.44
N LEU A 86 39.12 16.58 23.95
CA LEU A 86 39.38 15.20 23.51
C LEU A 86 38.19 14.28 23.80
N GLU A 87 37.57 14.41 24.96
CA GLU A 87 36.39 13.62 25.33
C GLU A 87 35.21 13.93 24.38
N LYS A 88 35.00 15.21 24.08
CA LYS A 88 33.99 15.64 23.10
C LYS A 88 34.26 15.05 21.72
N GLN A 89 35.51 15.08 21.25
CA GLN A 89 35.89 14.48 19.97
C GLN A 89 35.58 12.98 19.93
N ARG A 90 35.97 12.22 20.96
CA ARG A 90 35.66 10.79 21.05
C ARG A 90 34.15 10.51 21.00
N ARG A 91 33.35 11.32 21.71
CA ARG A 91 31.88 11.21 21.70
C ARG A 91 31.29 11.53 20.33
N ASP A 92 31.79 12.56 19.67
CA ASP A 92 31.33 12.96 18.33
C ASP A 92 31.73 11.91 17.28
N ASP A 93 32.91 11.30 17.37
CA ASP A 93 33.36 10.22 16.51
C ASP A 93 32.49 8.97 16.66
N ALA A 94 32.26 8.52 17.90
CA ALA A 94 31.38 7.39 18.18
C ALA A 94 29.95 7.64 17.66
N ARG A 95 29.45 8.87 17.82
CA ARG A 95 28.14 9.27 17.28
C ARG A 95 28.12 9.21 15.76
N ARG A 96 29.13 9.78 15.08
CA ARG A 96 29.23 9.76 13.61
C ARG A 96 29.24 8.34 13.07
N GLU A 97 30.01 7.46 13.70
CA GLU A 97 30.09 6.06 13.31
C GLU A 97 28.76 5.33 13.52
N SER A 98 28.11 5.53 14.67
CA SER A 98 26.79 4.94 14.94
C SER A 98 25.72 5.36 13.92
N ILE A 99 25.75 6.62 13.50
CA ILE A 99 24.84 7.15 12.49
C ILE A 99 25.12 6.52 11.12
N ARG A 100 26.41 6.35 10.77
CA ARG A 100 26.82 5.72 9.51
C ARG A 100 26.30 4.28 9.43
N ILE A 101 26.54 3.48 10.46
CA ILE A 101 26.09 2.08 10.53
C ILE A 101 24.56 2.01 10.39
N ALA A 102 23.82 2.78 11.19
CA ALA A 102 22.36 2.80 11.13
C ALA A 102 21.82 3.24 9.74
N HIS A 103 22.51 4.16 9.07
CA HIS A 103 22.15 4.59 7.73
C HIS A 103 22.38 3.47 6.69
N GLU A 104 23.51 2.77 6.79
CA GLU A 104 23.84 1.62 5.92
C GLU A 104 22.83 0.49 6.09
N GLU A 105 22.50 0.12 7.33
CA GLU A 105 21.46 -0.87 7.64
C GLU A 105 20.10 -0.47 7.04
N ARG A 106 19.69 0.79 7.22
CA ARG A 106 18.44 1.30 6.64
C ARG A 106 18.47 1.25 5.11
N LYS A 107 19.61 1.53 4.48
CA LYS A 107 19.77 1.46 3.03
C LYS A 107 19.69 0.01 2.54
N ALA A 108 20.33 -0.92 3.25
CA ALA A 108 20.27 -2.35 2.95
C ALA A 108 18.84 -2.91 3.08
N ALA A 109 18.13 -2.57 4.16
CA ALA A 109 16.73 -2.95 4.35
C ALA A 109 15.82 -2.38 3.25
N LYS A 110 16.01 -1.10 2.86
CA LYS A 110 15.30 -0.49 1.73
C LYS A 110 15.62 -1.18 0.39
N ALA A 111 16.85 -1.61 0.17
CA ALA A 111 17.22 -2.33 -1.03
C ALA A 111 16.59 -3.74 -1.08
N ALA A 112 16.62 -4.47 0.03
CA ALA A 112 15.98 -5.78 0.15
C ALA A 112 14.47 -5.71 -0.09
N THR A 113 13.78 -4.76 0.54
CA THR A 113 12.33 -4.54 0.32
C THR A 113 12.00 -4.13 -1.11
N LYS A 114 12.84 -3.31 -1.75
CA LYS A 114 12.66 -2.98 -3.18
C LYS A 114 12.84 -4.20 -4.08
N LYS A 115 13.83 -5.06 -3.80
CA LYS A 115 14.06 -6.31 -4.54
C LYS A 115 12.89 -7.27 -4.39
N ALA A 116 12.39 -7.46 -3.16
CA ALA A 116 11.20 -8.29 -2.90
C ALA A 116 9.98 -7.79 -3.69
N LYS A 117 9.70 -6.48 -3.63
CA LYS A 117 8.60 -5.88 -4.42
C LYS A 117 8.80 -5.98 -5.93
N ALA A 118 10.04 -5.99 -6.42
CA ALA A 118 10.31 -6.20 -7.83
C ALA A 118 9.99 -7.65 -8.24
N ALA A 119 10.41 -8.63 -7.44
CA ALA A 119 10.08 -10.04 -7.65
C ALA A 119 8.56 -10.29 -7.57
N GLU A 120 7.85 -9.64 -6.64
CA GLU A 120 6.37 -9.72 -6.57
C GLU A 120 5.70 -9.20 -7.84
N ARG A 121 6.19 -8.10 -8.43
CA ARG A 121 5.66 -7.58 -9.70
C ARG A 121 5.91 -8.53 -10.86
N GLU A 122 7.12 -9.09 -10.94
CA GLU A 122 7.46 -10.07 -11.97
C GLU A 122 6.59 -11.33 -11.87
N ALA A 123 6.38 -11.83 -10.65
CA ALA A 123 5.48 -12.94 -10.39
C ALA A 123 4.04 -12.62 -10.81
N ALA A 124 3.52 -11.44 -10.46
CA ALA A 124 2.19 -10.99 -10.86
C ALA A 124 2.03 -10.89 -12.39
N GLU A 125 3.06 -10.41 -13.10
CA GLU A 125 3.05 -10.38 -14.56
C GLU A 125 3.07 -11.78 -15.17
N ALA A 126 3.83 -12.72 -14.60
CA ALA A 126 3.87 -14.10 -15.04
C ALA A 126 2.51 -14.80 -14.84
N GLU A 127 1.85 -14.57 -13.69
CA GLU A 127 0.49 -15.04 -13.44
C GLU A 127 -0.50 -14.44 -14.43
N PHE A 128 -0.43 -13.14 -14.68
CA PHE A 128 -1.26 -12.46 -15.67
C PHE A 128 -1.10 -13.09 -17.06
N ARG A 129 0.12 -13.35 -17.50
CA ARG A 129 0.37 -14.05 -18.79
C ARG A 129 -0.23 -15.44 -18.82
N LYS A 130 -0.13 -16.21 -17.73
CA LYS A 130 -0.75 -17.54 -17.63
C LYS A 130 -2.28 -17.45 -17.76
N THR A 131 -2.91 -16.48 -17.10
CA THR A 131 -4.37 -16.28 -17.22
C THR A 131 -4.79 -15.95 -18.64
N LEU A 132 -4.05 -15.08 -19.35
CA LEU A 132 -4.33 -14.76 -20.76
C LEU A 132 -4.22 -15.97 -21.67
N LEU A 133 -3.25 -16.86 -21.45
CA LEU A 133 -3.12 -18.08 -22.23
C LEU A 133 -4.32 -19.02 -22.01
N LYS A 134 -4.77 -19.16 -20.76
CA LYS A 134 -5.97 -19.95 -20.42
C LYS A 134 -7.23 -19.40 -21.09
N GLU A 135 -7.46 -18.10 -21.01
CA GLU A 135 -8.61 -17.48 -21.67
C GLU A 135 -8.58 -17.67 -23.20
N ARG A 136 -7.40 -17.60 -23.81
CA ARG A 136 -7.23 -17.85 -25.25
C ARG A 136 -7.57 -19.30 -25.60
N THR A 137 -7.10 -20.27 -24.81
CA THR A 137 -7.39 -21.69 -25.05
C THR A 137 -8.88 -21.99 -24.88
N GLU A 138 -9.51 -21.46 -23.83
CA GLU A 138 -10.95 -21.63 -23.58
C GLU A 138 -11.79 -21.04 -24.73
N LYS A 139 -11.43 -19.86 -25.24
CA LYS A 139 -12.09 -19.27 -26.41
C LYS A 139 -11.93 -20.12 -27.65
N LEU A 140 -10.72 -20.64 -27.92
CA LEU A 140 -10.48 -21.53 -29.06
C LEU A 140 -11.31 -22.83 -28.96
N GLU A 141 -11.39 -23.43 -27.78
CA GLU A 141 -12.20 -24.63 -27.54
C GLU A 141 -13.70 -24.34 -27.71
N TYR A 142 -14.17 -23.20 -27.19
CA TYR A 142 -15.53 -22.74 -27.41
C TYR A 142 -15.86 -22.61 -28.91
N TRP A 143 -14.96 -22.04 -29.71
CA TRP A 143 -15.13 -21.93 -31.16
C TRP A 143 -15.17 -23.29 -31.86
N ARG A 144 -14.27 -24.22 -31.51
CA ARG A 144 -14.29 -25.60 -32.05
C ARG A 144 -15.61 -26.30 -31.74
N MET A 145 -16.13 -26.17 -30.52
CA MET A 145 -17.42 -26.74 -30.14
C MET A 145 -18.58 -26.08 -30.88
N LYS A 146 -18.48 -24.78 -31.16
CA LYS A 146 -19.49 -24.05 -31.92
C LYS A 146 -19.50 -24.47 -33.39
N GLU A 147 -18.33 -24.66 -34.00
CA GLU A 147 -18.19 -25.18 -35.37
C GLU A 147 -18.82 -26.56 -35.50
N LYS A 148 -18.49 -27.49 -34.60
CA LYS A 148 -19.12 -28.83 -34.55
C LYS A 148 -20.65 -28.75 -34.47
N LYS A 149 -21.19 -27.91 -33.58
CA LYS A 149 -22.64 -27.68 -33.46
C LYS A 149 -23.25 -27.09 -34.73
N ILE A 150 -22.53 -26.24 -35.45
CA ILE A 150 -22.99 -25.69 -36.72
C ILE A 150 -23.00 -26.78 -37.80
N GLU A 151 -21.96 -27.61 -37.87
CA GLU A 151 -21.87 -28.73 -38.80
C GLU A 151 -22.94 -29.80 -38.55
N GLU A 152 -23.18 -30.18 -37.30
CA GLU A 152 -24.27 -31.07 -36.90
C GLU A 152 -25.62 -30.50 -37.34
N LYS A 153 -25.92 -29.23 -37.02
CA LYS A 153 -27.14 -28.58 -37.48
C LYS A 153 -27.27 -28.54 -39.01
N LYS A 154 -26.16 -28.39 -39.75
CA LYS A 154 -26.16 -28.45 -41.21
C LYS A 154 -26.48 -29.88 -41.69
N LYS A 155 -25.88 -30.90 -41.08
CA LYS A 155 -26.15 -32.32 -41.38
C LYS A 155 -27.61 -32.67 -41.09
N ASP A 156 -28.13 -32.31 -39.92
CA ASP A 156 -29.53 -32.54 -39.54
C ASP A 156 -30.52 -31.90 -40.51
N LYS A 157 -30.25 -30.65 -40.91
CA LYS A 157 -31.05 -29.94 -41.93
C LYS A 157 -30.97 -30.65 -43.28
N ASN A 158 -29.77 -31.03 -43.72
CA ASN A 158 -29.58 -31.74 -44.98
C ASN A 158 -30.28 -33.11 -44.96
N GLU A 159 -30.22 -33.85 -43.86
CA GLU A 159 -30.91 -35.11 -43.67
C GLU A 159 -32.43 -34.93 -43.67
N LEU A 160 -32.95 -33.91 -42.98
CA LEU A 160 -34.37 -33.59 -42.99
C LEU A 160 -34.85 -33.28 -44.41
N VAL A 161 -34.10 -32.45 -45.15
CA VAL A 161 -34.38 -32.16 -46.56
C VAL A 161 -34.34 -33.45 -47.39
N ARG A 162 -33.36 -34.35 -47.18
CA ARG A 162 -33.26 -35.62 -47.90
C ARG A 162 -34.44 -36.57 -47.63
N ARG A 163 -34.95 -36.59 -46.40
CA ARG A 163 -36.14 -37.37 -46.00
C ARG A 163 -37.43 -36.77 -46.57
N GLN A 164 -37.55 -35.44 -46.60
CA GLN A 164 -38.70 -34.78 -47.21
C GLN A 164 -38.66 -34.88 -48.74
N SER A 165 -37.50 -34.71 -49.35
CA SER A 165 -37.35 -34.76 -50.81
C SER A 165 -37.65 -36.15 -51.37
N SER A 166 -37.37 -37.23 -50.66
CA SER A 166 -37.80 -38.58 -51.09
C SER A 166 -39.33 -38.74 -51.11
N MET A 167 -40.07 -38.04 -50.24
CA MET A 167 -41.53 -37.94 -50.28
C MET A 167 -42.02 -37.07 -51.45
N TRP A 168 -41.27 -36.02 -51.83
CA TRP A 168 -41.61 -35.13 -52.94
C TRP A 168 -41.24 -35.73 -54.31
N VAL A 169 -40.18 -36.54 -54.40
CA VAL A 169 -39.89 -37.35 -55.60
C VAL A 169 -40.94 -38.45 -55.77
N ARG A 170 -41.50 -38.95 -54.65
CA ARG A 170 -42.68 -39.82 -54.67
C ARG A 170 -43.97 -39.09 -55.09
N TRP A 171 -44.00 -37.76 -55.22
CA TRP A 171 -45.21 -37.01 -55.61
C TRP A 171 -45.75 -37.39 -57.00
N SER A 172 -44.87 -37.78 -57.94
CA SER A 172 -45.25 -38.39 -59.22
C SER A 172 -45.89 -39.79 -59.09
N GLY A 173 -45.69 -40.48 -57.97
CA GLY A 173 -46.31 -41.75 -57.59
C GLY A 173 -47.40 -41.66 -56.51
N LEU A 174 -47.55 -40.51 -55.82
CA LEU A 174 -48.56 -40.28 -54.78
C LEU A 174 -49.98 -40.29 -55.36
N SER A 175 -50.15 -39.94 -56.65
CA SER A 175 -51.41 -40.10 -57.36
C SER A 175 -51.91 -41.56 -57.34
N ARG A 176 -51.02 -42.56 -57.39
CA ARG A 176 -51.42 -43.98 -57.26
C ARG A 176 -51.77 -44.38 -55.83
N GLY A 177 -51.13 -43.78 -54.83
CA GLY A 177 -51.43 -44.02 -53.41
C GLY A 177 -52.74 -43.37 -52.95
N LEU A 178 -53.06 -42.17 -53.46
CA LEU A 178 -54.34 -41.49 -53.24
C LEU A 178 -55.52 -42.28 -53.83
N ILE A 179 -55.33 -42.95 -54.97
CA ILE A 179 -56.34 -43.85 -55.55
C ILE A 179 -56.59 -45.08 -54.64
N LEU A 180 -55.55 -45.64 -54.01
CA LEU A 180 -55.68 -46.78 -53.09
C LEU A 180 -56.28 -46.40 -51.73
N CYS A 181 -55.93 -45.23 -51.16
CA CYS A 181 -56.56 -44.73 -49.93
C CYS A 181 -58.00 -44.24 -50.15
N GLY A 182 -58.33 -43.70 -51.33
CA GLY A 182 -59.70 -43.32 -51.70
C GLY A 182 -60.64 -44.52 -51.90
N GLY A 183 -60.10 -45.68 -52.28
CA GLY A 183 -60.88 -46.92 -52.46
C GLY A 183 -61.44 -47.52 -51.16
N GLN A 184 -60.84 -47.21 -50.00
CA GLN A 184 -61.28 -47.78 -48.72
C GLN A 184 -62.42 -46.98 -48.06
N TRP A 185 -62.54 -45.68 -48.38
CA TRP A 185 -63.68 -44.85 -47.96
C TRP A 185 -64.88 -44.95 -48.91
N GLY A 186 -64.65 -45.32 -50.19
CA GLY A 186 -65.71 -45.51 -51.19
C GLY A 186 -66.57 -46.77 -51.00
N LEU A 187 -66.03 -47.83 -50.38
CA LEU A 187 -66.80 -49.06 -50.10
C LEU A 187 -67.70 -48.95 -48.86
N SER A 188 -67.44 -47.98 -47.96
CA SER A 188 -68.35 -47.72 -46.84
C SER A 188 -69.54 -46.83 -47.24
N TYR A 189 -69.38 -45.99 -48.28
CA TYR A 189 -70.45 -45.11 -48.76
C TYR A 189 -71.43 -45.78 -49.74
N LEU A 190 -71.04 -46.89 -50.39
CA LEU A 190 -71.92 -47.57 -51.35
C LEU A 190 -73.01 -48.44 -50.70
N ASN A 191 -72.91 -48.76 -49.41
CA ASN A 191 -73.93 -49.51 -48.67
C ASN A 191 -74.95 -48.62 -47.94
N LEU A 192 -74.78 -47.29 -47.99
CA LEU A 192 -75.67 -46.32 -47.34
C LEU A 192 -76.53 -45.51 -48.31
N SER A 193 -76.49 -45.83 -49.61
CA SER A 193 -77.19 -45.09 -50.67
C SER A 193 -78.23 -45.93 -51.43
N GLN A 194 -78.68 -47.05 -50.83
CA GLN A 194 -79.75 -47.90 -51.38
C GLN A 194 -81.05 -47.88 -50.56
N GLU A 195 -81.13 -47.09 -49.48
CA GLU A 195 -82.29 -47.03 -48.58
C GLU A 195 -83.16 -45.75 -48.70
N SER A 196 -82.87 -44.84 -49.64
CA SER A 196 -83.54 -43.54 -49.72
C SER A 196 -84.34 -43.31 -51.00
N HIS A 197 -85.28 -44.21 -51.33
CA HIS A 197 -86.40 -43.86 -52.21
C HIS A 197 -87.61 -44.75 -51.92
N LEU A 198 -88.52 -44.26 -51.07
CA LEU A 198 -90.00 -44.37 -51.14
C LEU A 198 -90.59 -44.20 -49.74
N SER A 199 -91.08 -42.99 -49.44
CA SER A 199 -92.38 -42.76 -48.76
C SER A 199 -92.47 -41.31 -48.27
N MET A 200 -93.11 -40.46 -49.08
CA MET A 200 -93.87 -39.28 -48.62
C MET A 200 -95.29 -39.77 -48.28
N PRO A 201 -96.08 -39.17 -47.37
CA PRO A 201 -96.43 -37.74 -47.34
C PRO A 201 -96.68 -37.23 -45.87
N LYS A 202 -97.25 -36.08 -45.50
CA LYS A 202 -98.31 -35.21 -46.06
C LYS A 202 -98.36 -33.93 -45.21
N GLN A 203 -98.65 -32.80 -45.83
CA GLN A 203 -98.88 -31.51 -45.17
C GLN A 203 -100.20 -31.47 -44.38
N LYS A 204 -100.16 -30.80 -43.23
CA LYS A 204 -101.17 -29.85 -42.74
C LYS A 204 -100.51 -28.88 -41.75
#